data_AF-S8DD87-F1
#
_entry.id   AF-S8DD87-F1
#
_cell.length_a   1.000
_cell.length_b   1.000
_cell.length_c   1.000
_cell.angle_alpha   90.00
_cell.angle_beta   90.00
_cell.angle_gamma   90.00
#
_symmetry.space_group_name_H-M   'P 1'
#
loop_
_entity.id
_entity.type
_entity.pdbx_description
1 polymer ?
#
loop_
_entity_poly.entity_id
_entity_poly.type
_entity_poly.pdbx_seq_one_letter_code
_entity_poly.pdbx_strand_id
1 'polypeptide(L)'
;MDVLLRYTLFFCLLLFLIFTISTITSPPSDSPELLDCTSEFLRSPTVNNRRRPSDAARHPLDPLTVSEHKKLQSIIRSHELFRDAAYALHFVALDDPPKEAVLQWRKGDPISPRKAAVVARVAGASYSLTVDLESGDVAF
;
A
#
# COMPACT_ATOMS: atom_id res chain seq x y z
N MET A 1 -48.04 -2.74 31.58
CA MET A 1 -47.19 -2.86 30.37
C MET A 1 -45.74 -2.41 30.62
N ASP A 2 -45.48 -1.68 31.70
CA ASP A 2 -44.17 -1.09 32.03
C ASP A 2 -43.10 -2.11 32.42
N VAL A 3 -43.47 -3.22 33.04
CA VAL A 3 -42.50 -4.27 33.45
C VAL A 3 -41.97 -5.03 32.24
N LEU A 4 -42.85 -5.35 31.27
CA LEU A 4 -42.48 -6.04 30.03
C LEU A 4 -41.61 -5.13 29.14
N LEU A 5 -41.90 -3.82 29.11
CA LEU A 5 -41.11 -2.84 28.38
C LEU A 5 -39.70 -2.68 28.97
N ARG A 6 -39.57 -2.71 30.30
CA ARG A 6 -38.25 -2.67 30.96
C ARG A 6 -37.41 -3.92 30.67
N TYR A 7 -38.06 -5.09 30.66
CA TYR A 7 -37.37 -6.35 30.36
C TYR A 7 -36.90 -6.42 28.90
N THR A 8 -37.73 -5.95 27.97
CA THR A 8 -37.36 -5.88 26.54
C THR A 8 -36.19 -4.91 26.29
N LEU A 9 -36.20 -3.73 26.92
CA LEU A 9 -35.07 -2.78 26.79
C LEU A 9 -33.75 -3.33 27.36
N PHE A 10 -33.80 -4.01 28.51
CA PHE A 10 -32.61 -4.62 29.12
C PHE A 10 -32.04 -5.75 28.23
N PHE A 11 -32.92 -6.58 27.69
CA PHE A 11 -32.54 -7.64 26.76
C PHE A 11 -31.92 -7.08 25.47
N CYS A 12 -32.47 -6.00 24.91
CA CYS A 12 -31.90 -5.32 23.76
C CYS A 12 -30.48 -4.76 24.03
N LEU A 13 -30.26 -4.14 25.20
CA LEU A 13 -28.94 -3.63 25.58
C LEU A 13 -27.93 -4.76 25.76
N LEU A 14 -28.35 -5.88 26.35
CA LEU A 14 -27.51 -7.07 26.52
C LEU A 14 -27.12 -7.66 25.16
N LEU A 15 -28.08 -7.81 24.24
CA LEU A 15 -27.79 -8.29 22.89
C LEU A 15 -26.87 -7.35 22.11
N PHE A 16 -27.03 -6.04 22.26
CA PHE A 16 -26.17 -5.05 21.62
C PHE A 16 -24.73 -5.13 22.15
N LEU A 17 -24.57 -5.32 23.46
CA LEU A 17 -23.25 -5.52 24.10
C LEU A 17 -22.59 -6.83 23.63
N ILE A 18 -23.35 -7.92 23.52
CA ILE A 18 -22.83 -9.19 23.01
C ILE A 18 -22.40 -9.06 21.55
N PHE A 19 -23.22 -8.41 20.72
CA PHE A 19 -22.92 -8.20 19.30
C PHE A 19 -21.65 -7.37 19.10
N THR A 20 -21.45 -6.30 19.88
CA THR A 20 -20.23 -5.48 19.82
C THR A 20 -18.99 -6.26 20.28
N ILE A 21 -19.10 -7.08 21.32
CA ILE A 21 -17.99 -7.95 21.78
C ILE A 21 -17.66 -9.00 20.71
N SER A 22 -18.67 -9.62 20.09
CA SER A 22 -18.46 -10.63 19.03
C SER A 22 -17.90 -10.04 17.73
N THR A 23 -18.18 -8.77 17.42
CA THR A 23 -17.60 -8.10 16.24
C THR A 23 -16.18 -7.57 16.48
N ILE A 24 -15.82 -7.24 17.72
CA ILE A 24 -14.48 -6.74 18.05
C ILE A 24 -13.50 -7.89 18.35
N THR A 25 -13.98 -8.99 18.93
CA THR A 25 -13.16 -10.17 19.27
C THR A 25 -13.33 -11.26 18.23
N SER A 26 -12.88 -11.01 17.00
CA SER A 26 -12.43 -12.12 16.16
C SER A 26 -10.99 -12.43 16.59
N PRO A 27 -10.71 -13.56 17.27
CA PRO A 27 -9.33 -13.95 17.50
C PRO A 27 -8.64 -14.14 16.14
N PRO A 28 -7.34 -13.78 16.00
CA PRO A 28 -6.59 -14.27 14.85
C PRO A 28 -6.73 -15.79 14.80
N SER A 29 -7.03 -16.34 13.63
CA SER A 29 -7.09 -17.78 13.40
C SER A 29 -5.69 -18.35 13.55
N ASP A 30 -5.28 -18.65 14.78
CA ASP A 30 -4.08 -19.42 15.08
C ASP A 30 -4.33 -20.89 14.71
N SER A 31 -4.34 -21.18 13.41
CA SER A 31 -4.15 -22.53 12.90
C SER A 31 -2.65 -22.70 12.60
N PRO A 32 -1.87 -23.35 13.49
CA PRO A 32 -0.44 -23.59 13.27
C PRO A 32 -0.14 -24.73 12.28
N GLU A 33 -1.12 -25.20 11.50
CA GLU A 33 -0.97 -26.38 10.63
C GLU A 33 -0.55 -26.08 9.18
N LEU A 34 -0.37 -24.82 8.80
CA LEU A 34 0.05 -24.41 7.45
C LEU A 34 1.39 -23.64 7.41
N LEU A 35 2.21 -23.74 8.45
CA LEU A 35 3.47 -22.99 8.59
C LEU A 35 4.74 -23.87 8.52
N ASP A 36 4.71 -24.98 7.80
CA ASP A 36 5.91 -25.79 7.59
C ASP A 36 6.90 -25.12 6.60
N CYS A 37 6.42 -24.24 5.71
CA CYS A 37 7.27 -23.55 4.73
C CYS A 37 8.00 -22.30 5.28
N THR A 38 7.64 -21.79 6.46
CA THR A 38 8.19 -20.52 6.99
C THR A 38 9.53 -20.65 7.71
N SER A 39 10.00 -21.87 7.98
CA SER A 39 11.24 -22.12 8.72
C SER A 39 12.50 -21.61 8.00
N GLU A 40 12.52 -21.58 6.66
CA GLU A 40 13.68 -21.09 5.92
C GLU A 40 13.81 -19.55 5.91
N PHE A 41 12.69 -18.82 6.09
CA PHE A 41 12.70 -17.35 6.01
C PHE A 41 13.18 -16.67 7.30
N LEU A 42 13.10 -17.36 8.46
CA LEU A 42 13.62 -16.88 9.74
C LEU A 42 15.08 -17.24 9.98
N ARG A 43 15.73 -17.92 9.02
CA ARG A 43 17.18 -17.92 8.95
C ARG A 43 17.59 -16.52 8.50
N SER A 44 17.70 -15.60 9.47
CA SER A 44 18.33 -14.30 9.29
C SER A 44 19.57 -14.53 8.45
N PRO A 45 19.64 -14.02 7.20
CA PRO A 45 20.88 -14.08 6.47
C PRO A 45 21.87 -13.37 7.37
N THR A 46 22.90 -14.08 7.81
CA THR A 46 24.14 -13.45 8.24
C THR A 46 24.35 -12.28 7.31
N VAL A 47 24.42 -11.06 7.86
CA VAL A 47 24.59 -9.82 7.11
C VAL A 47 26.00 -9.87 6.52
N ASN A 48 26.14 -10.72 5.52
CA ASN A 48 27.17 -10.66 4.53
C ASN A 48 26.84 -9.36 3.81
N ASN A 49 27.74 -8.40 3.97
CA ASN A 49 27.81 -7.14 3.24
C ASN A 49 27.98 -7.42 1.73
N ARG A 50 27.04 -8.16 1.14
CA ARG A 50 26.82 -8.21 -0.30
C ARG A 50 26.33 -6.81 -0.61
N ARG A 51 27.26 -6.00 -1.12
CA ARG A 51 27.01 -4.64 -1.60
C ARG A 51 25.62 -4.60 -2.20
N ARG A 52 24.70 -3.90 -1.52
CA ARG A 52 23.34 -3.72 -2.01
C ARG A 52 23.48 -3.22 -3.45
N PRO A 53 22.88 -3.91 -4.44
CA PRO A 53 22.83 -3.38 -5.80
C PRO A 53 22.41 -1.93 -5.73
N SER A 54 23.08 -1.05 -6.47
CA SER A 54 22.79 0.39 -6.46
C SER A 54 21.28 0.59 -6.62
N ASP A 55 20.65 1.30 -5.68
CA ASP A 55 19.23 1.67 -5.69
C ASP A 55 18.97 2.81 -6.70
N ALA A 56 19.44 2.59 -7.94
CA ALA A 56 19.40 3.54 -9.02
C ALA A 56 18.91 2.83 -10.28
N ALA A 57 17.93 3.43 -10.95
CA ALA A 57 17.44 2.98 -12.23
C ALA A 57 18.55 3.09 -13.28
N ARG A 58 18.73 2.03 -14.08
CA ARG A 58 19.75 1.94 -15.13
C ARG A 58 19.13 1.76 -16.51
N HIS A 59 17.85 1.43 -16.57
CA HIS A 59 17.06 1.30 -17.78
C HIS A 59 15.73 2.05 -17.62
N PRO A 60 15.18 2.67 -18.68
CA PRO A 60 13.90 3.39 -18.60
C PRO A 60 12.73 2.53 -18.12
N LEU A 61 12.78 1.22 -18.40
CA LEU A 61 11.78 0.21 -17.95
C LEU A 61 12.20 -0.59 -16.72
N ASP A 62 13.25 -0.17 -16.01
CA ASP A 62 13.54 -0.80 -14.71
C ASP A 62 12.35 -0.62 -13.77
N PRO A 63 12.14 -1.51 -12.80
CA PRO A 63 11.10 -1.30 -11.79
C PRO A 63 11.35 0.00 -11.00
N LEU A 64 10.32 0.46 -10.29
CA LEU A 64 10.50 1.55 -9.33
C LEU A 64 11.50 1.15 -8.25
N THR A 65 12.48 2.02 -8.00
CA THR A 65 13.49 1.84 -6.97
C THR A 65 12.89 1.99 -5.56
N VAL A 66 13.66 1.66 -4.53
CA VAL A 66 13.22 1.85 -3.14
C VAL A 66 13.14 3.34 -2.81
N SER A 67 14.11 4.13 -3.28
CA SER A 67 14.11 5.59 -3.16
C SER A 67 12.90 6.24 -3.85
N GLU A 68 12.52 5.76 -5.04
CA GLU A 68 11.33 6.23 -5.75
C GLU A 68 10.04 5.88 -5.01
N HIS A 69 9.91 4.66 -4.47
CA HIS A 69 8.76 4.29 -3.63
C HIS A 69 8.63 5.19 -2.40
N LYS A 70 9.75 5.55 -1.76
CA LYS A 70 9.74 6.47 -0.61
C LYS A 70 9.32 7.87 -1.02
N LYS A 71 9.81 8.37 -2.16
CA LYS A 71 9.41 9.68 -2.70
C LYS A 71 7.92 9.69 -3.04
N LEU A 72 7.42 8.65 -3.70
CA LEU A 72 6.01 8.46 -3.99
C LEU A 72 5.15 8.47 -2.73
N GLN A 73 5.53 7.72 -1.69
CA GLN A 73 4.82 7.74 -0.41
C GLN A 73 4.80 9.13 0.22
N SER A 74 5.89 9.89 0.11
CA SER A 74 5.95 11.26 0.62
C SER A 74 5.00 12.19 -0.14
N ILE A 75 4.96 12.10 -1.47
CA ILE A 75 4.07 12.90 -2.34
C ILE A 75 2.60 12.58 -2.03
N ILE A 76 2.25 11.29 -1.97
CA ILE A 76 0.87 10.89 -1.67
C ILE A 76 0.46 11.37 -0.27
N ARG A 77 1.30 11.21 0.76
CA ARG A 77 0.98 11.65 2.12
C ARG A 77 0.77 13.17 2.23
N SER A 78 1.47 13.97 1.44
CA SER A 78 1.35 15.43 1.49
C SER A 78 0.17 15.96 0.66
N HIS A 79 -0.33 15.18 -0.30
CA HIS A 79 -1.42 15.56 -1.19
C HIS A 79 -2.75 15.72 -0.44
N GLU A 80 -3.52 16.76 -0.77
CA GLU A 80 -4.74 17.17 -0.07
C GLU A 80 -5.77 16.05 0.10
N LEU A 81 -5.97 15.23 -0.94
CA LEU A 81 -6.90 14.09 -0.93
C LEU A 81 -6.56 13.03 0.13
N PHE A 82 -5.29 12.90 0.51
CA PHE A 82 -4.79 11.79 1.34
C PHE A 82 -4.29 12.24 2.71
N ARG A 83 -3.89 13.51 2.87
CA ARG A 83 -3.26 14.05 4.08
C ARG A 83 -4.07 13.78 5.35
N ASP A 84 -5.39 13.96 5.26
CA ASP A 84 -6.30 13.92 6.41
C ASP A 84 -7.24 12.69 6.37
N ALA A 85 -6.94 11.70 5.55
CA ALA A 85 -7.79 10.52 5.36
C ALA A 85 -7.00 9.21 5.44
N ALA A 86 -7.64 8.16 5.97
CA ALA A 86 -7.10 6.82 5.84
C ALA A 86 -7.19 6.37 4.37
N TYR A 87 -6.07 5.86 3.85
CA TYR A 87 -5.99 5.39 2.46
C TYR A 87 -5.16 4.11 2.34
N ALA A 88 -5.37 3.39 1.24
CA ALA A 88 -4.58 2.23 0.85
C ALA A 88 -4.13 2.36 -0.61
N LEU A 89 -2.88 1.99 -0.89
CA LEU A 89 -2.37 1.88 -2.25
C LEU A 89 -2.54 0.42 -2.68
N HIS A 90 -3.43 0.17 -3.64
CA HIS A 90 -3.74 -1.17 -4.15
C HIS A 90 -2.87 -1.56 -5.34
N PHE A 91 -2.38 -0.56 -6.08
CA PHE A 91 -1.48 -0.74 -7.21
C PHE A 91 -0.47 0.39 -7.21
N VAL A 92 0.81 0.05 -7.42
CA VAL A 92 1.90 1.01 -7.62
C VAL A 92 2.87 0.37 -8.62
N ALA A 93 3.04 1.01 -9.77
CA ALA A 93 3.98 0.57 -10.80
C ALA A 93 4.62 1.78 -11.49
N LEU A 94 5.70 1.53 -12.23
CA LEU A 94 6.23 2.50 -13.17
C LEU A 94 5.13 2.83 -14.20
N ASP A 95 4.91 4.12 -14.44
CA ASP A 95 4.15 4.56 -15.62
C ASP A 95 5.12 4.54 -16.80
N ASP A 96 4.87 3.62 -17.73
CA ASP A 96 5.82 3.32 -18.79
C ASP A 96 6.04 4.55 -19.69
N PRO A 97 7.30 4.93 -19.96
CA PRO A 97 7.60 6.05 -20.85
C PRO A 97 7.10 5.78 -22.28
N PRO A 98 6.90 6.84 -23.09
CA PRO A 98 6.50 6.70 -24.48
C PRO A 98 7.41 5.73 -25.25
N LYS A 99 6.79 4.90 -26.11
CA LYS A 99 7.51 3.84 -26.84
C LYS A 99 8.69 4.38 -27.63
N GLU A 100 8.54 5.55 -28.24
CA GLU A 100 9.57 6.23 -29.03
C GLU A 100 10.79 6.56 -28.16
N ALA A 101 10.57 7.01 -26.92
CA ALA A 101 11.66 7.32 -25.98
C ALA A 101 12.43 6.05 -25.58
N VAL A 102 11.73 4.93 -25.34
CA VAL A 102 12.36 3.64 -25.05
C VAL A 102 13.16 3.13 -26.24
N LEU A 103 12.64 3.26 -27.46
CA LEU A 103 13.31 2.81 -28.69
C LEU A 103 14.54 3.65 -29.03
N GLN A 104 14.54 4.93 -28.67
CA GLN A 104 15.68 5.84 -28.88
C GLN A 104 16.77 5.68 -27.82
N TRP A 105 16.42 5.18 -26.64
CA TRP A 105 17.35 5.03 -25.52
C TRP A 105 18.44 3.99 -25.80
N ARG A 106 19.68 4.31 -25.40
CA ARG A 106 20.84 3.42 -25.42
C ARG A 106 21.47 3.35 -24.03
N LYS A 107 22.17 2.25 -23.76
CA LYS A 107 22.90 2.09 -22.50
C LYS A 107 23.93 3.21 -22.32
N GLY A 108 23.78 3.97 -21.23
CA GLY A 108 24.60 5.13 -20.91
C GLY A 108 23.89 6.46 -21.11
N ASP A 109 22.77 6.46 -21.84
CA ASP A 109 21.91 7.63 -21.95
C ASP A 109 21.24 7.92 -20.59
N PRO A 110 20.98 9.19 -20.27
CA PRO A 110 20.31 9.56 -19.04
C PRO A 110 18.89 8.96 -18.99
N ILE A 111 18.45 8.61 -17.79
CA ILE A 111 17.07 8.17 -17.55
C ILE A 111 16.16 9.40 -17.55
N SER A 112 15.11 9.36 -18.35
CA SER A 112 14.11 10.43 -18.40
C SER A 112 13.34 10.55 -17.08
N PRO A 113 12.66 11.69 -16.82
CA PRO A 113 11.76 11.83 -15.67
C PRO A 113 10.78 10.66 -15.61
N ARG A 114 10.63 10.07 -14.43
CA ARG A 114 9.84 8.86 -14.23
C ARG A 114 8.55 9.19 -13.52
N LYS A 115 7.48 8.53 -13.94
CA LYS A 115 6.16 8.65 -13.33
C LYS A 115 5.73 7.32 -12.74
N ALA A 116 4.80 7.35 -11.81
CA ALA A 116 4.23 6.15 -11.23
C ALA A 116 2.72 6.12 -11.46
N ALA A 117 2.24 4.99 -11.95
CA ALA A 117 0.82 4.69 -12.03
C ALA A 117 0.38 4.09 -10.68
N VAL A 118 -0.65 4.69 -10.07
CA VAL A 118 -1.12 4.34 -8.73
C VAL A 118 -2.62 4.14 -8.74
N VAL A 119 -3.10 3.05 -8.13
CA VAL A 119 -4.52 2.91 -7.76
C VAL A 119 -4.61 3.00 -6.25
N ALA A 120 -5.27 4.06 -5.77
CA ALA A 120 -5.44 4.32 -4.35
C ALA A 120 -6.92 4.27 -3.96
N ARG A 121 -7.22 3.77 -2.76
CA ARG A 121 -8.54 3.83 -2.16
C ARG A 121 -8.51 4.78 -0.97
N VAL A 122 -9.39 5.78 -0.97
CA VAL A 122 -9.52 6.77 0.11
C VAL A 122 -10.99 7.17 0.26
N ALA A 123 -11.45 7.28 1.52
CA ALA A 123 -12.84 7.58 1.86
C ALA A 123 -13.90 6.70 1.13
N GLY A 124 -13.55 5.44 0.84
CA GLY A 124 -14.43 4.48 0.17
C GLY A 124 -14.46 4.55 -1.36
N ALA A 125 -13.80 5.54 -1.96
CA ALA A 125 -13.65 5.68 -3.42
C ALA A 125 -12.27 5.20 -3.90
N SER A 126 -12.21 4.74 -5.15
CA SER A 126 -10.97 4.34 -5.81
C SER A 126 -10.56 5.40 -6.84
N TYR A 127 -9.28 5.75 -6.84
CA TYR A 127 -8.69 6.75 -7.73
C TYR A 127 -7.54 6.13 -8.51
N SER A 128 -7.51 6.37 -9.82
CA SER A 128 -6.36 6.10 -10.67
C SER A 128 -5.55 7.39 -10.74
N LEU A 129 -4.26 7.32 -10.46
CA LEU A 129 -3.39 8.48 -10.39
C LEU A 129 -2.14 8.25 -11.21
N THR A 130 -1.62 9.32 -11.79
CA THR A 130 -0.25 9.38 -12.30
C THR A 130 0.54 10.38 -11.45
N VAL A 131 1.60 9.90 -10.79
CA VAL A 131 2.46 10.70 -9.91
C VAL A 131 3.78 10.96 -10.61
N ASP A 132 4.13 12.22 -10.83
CA ASP A 132 5.45 12.60 -11.32
C ASP A 132 6.47 12.55 -10.18
N LEU A 133 7.46 11.65 -10.31
CA LEU A 133 8.44 11.43 -9.25
C LEU A 133 9.55 12.49 -9.26
N GLU A 134 9.62 13.38 -10.25
CA GLU A 134 10.56 14.50 -10.25
C GLU A 134 9.91 15.73 -9.63
N SER A 135 8.80 16.20 -10.22
CA SER A 135 8.10 17.42 -9.80
C SER A 135 7.25 17.23 -8.55
N GLY A 136 6.74 16.02 -8.30
CA GLY A 136 5.78 15.74 -7.24
C GLY A 136 4.32 16.02 -7.62
N ASP A 137 4.05 16.29 -8.90
CA ASP A 137 2.69 16.53 -9.38
C ASP A 137 1.86 15.24 -9.40
N VAL A 138 0.56 15.38 -9.14
CA VAL A 138 -0.40 14.27 -9.13
C VAL A 138 -1.52 14.57 -10.12
N ALA A 139 -1.69 13.70 -11.11
CA ALA A 139 -2.78 13.73 -12.08
C ALA A 139 -3.78 12.59 -11.82
N PHE A 140 -5.04 12.80 -12.22
CA PHE A 140 -6.19 11.90 -12.01
C PHE A 140 -6.77 11.41 -13.34
#